data_AF-A0A1C4W6K2-F1
#
_entry.id   AF-A0A1C4W6K2-F1
#
_cell.length_a   1.000
_cell.length_b   1.000
_cell.length_c   1.000
_cell.angle_alpha   90.00
_cell.angle_beta   90.00
_cell.angle_gamma   90.00
#
_symmetry.space_group_name_H-M   'P 1'
#
loop_
_entity.id
_entity.type
_entity.pdbx_description
1 polymer ?
#
loop_
_entity_poly.entity_id
_entity_poly.type
_entity_poly.pdbx_seq_one_letter_code
_entity_poly.pdbx_strand_id
1 'polypeptide(L)'
;MRLLRARRHLNGSECRAIIAAAATLASMFNIAWRVADNAAGQSPAALAGSLSEARRDGSTFLVPGQARGWFDLSFDIPDTRYALALILVWSFAAAGTPDGGAPAGSHVSVAMWHLRHLLPRSAHRALADIEYAFAQFNPPAHTDARVG
;
A
#
# COMPACT_ATOMS: atom_id res chain seq x y z
N MET A 1 28.70 9.13 3.63
CA MET A 1 28.33 9.15 2.19
C MET A 1 27.12 8.25 1.98
N ARG A 2 25.94 8.81 1.69
CA ARG A 2 24.73 8.05 1.39
C ARG A 2 24.80 7.68 -0.10
N LEU A 3 25.15 6.44 -0.43
CA LEU A 3 25.11 5.95 -1.80
C LEU A 3 23.68 6.15 -2.32
N LEU A 4 23.50 6.94 -3.38
CA LEU A 4 22.26 7.06 -4.12
C LEU A 4 21.97 5.69 -4.71
N ARG A 5 21.21 4.86 -3.99
CA ARG A 5 20.77 3.55 -4.46
C ARG A 5 19.91 3.82 -5.70
N ALA A 6 20.33 3.31 -6.85
CA ALA A 6 19.56 3.47 -8.08
C ALA A 6 18.11 3.01 -7.86
N ARG A 7 17.15 3.84 -8.26
CA ARG A 7 15.72 3.54 -8.13
C ARG A 7 15.42 2.17 -8.73
N ARG A 8 14.98 1.23 -7.89
CA ARG A 8 14.75 -0.14 -8.34
C ARG A 8 13.61 -0.17 -9.36
N HIS A 9 13.83 -0.89 -10.46
CA HIS A 9 12.83 -1.14 -11.49
C HIS A 9 12.27 -2.56 -11.40
N LEU A 10 10.95 -2.68 -11.16
CA LEU A 10 10.24 -3.95 -11.16
C LEU A 10 9.77 -4.28 -12.58
N ASN A 11 10.11 -5.48 -13.04
CA ASN A 11 9.72 -5.93 -14.37
C ASN A 11 8.25 -6.38 -14.43
N GLY A 12 7.75 -6.65 -15.63
CA GLY A 12 6.35 -7.00 -15.87
C GLY A 12 5.88 -8.26 -15.13
N SER A 13 6.77 -9.23 -14.89
CA SER A 13 6.41 -10.44 -14.13
C SER A 13 6.21 -10.16 -12.64
N GLU A 14 7.09 -9.34 -12.04
CA GLU A 14 6.97 -8.89 -10.66
C GLU A 14 5.73 -7.99 -10.48
N CYS A 15 5.50 -7.09 -11.44
CA CYS A 15 4.34 -6.22 -11.45
C CYS A 15 3.02 -7.01 -11.46
N ARG A 16 2.88 -7.98 -12.37
CA ARG A 16 1.68 -8.83 -12.43
C ARG A 16 1.49 -9.65 -11.16
N ALA A 17 2.57 -10.16 -10.58
CA ALA A 17 2.49 -10.91 -9.32
C ALA A 17 1.98 -10.04 -8.17
N ILE A 18 2.43 -8.79 -8.07
CA ILE A 18 1.97 -7.84 -7.04
C ILE A 18 0.50 -7.47 -7.25
N ILE A 19 0.09 -7.20 -8.50
CA ILE A 19 -1.31 -6.91 -8.82
C ILE A 19 -2.20 -8.12 -8.45
N ALA A 20 -1.76 -9.33 -8.80
CA ALA A 20 -2.48 -10.55 -8.44
C ALA A 20 -2.56 -10.74 -6.91
N ALA A 21 -1.47 -10.48 -6.18
CA ALA A 21 -1.47 -10.52 -4.72
C ALA A 21 -2.45 -9.51 -4.12
N ALA A 22 -2.49 -8.28 -4.62
CA ALA A 22 -3.46 -7.27 -4.17
C ALA A 22 -4.91 -7.68 -4.48
N ALA A 23 -5.17 -8.25 -5.66
CA ALA A 23 -6.49 -8.75 -6.01
C ALA A 23 -6.93 -9.93 -5.11
N THR A 24 -6.03 -10.88 -4.84
CA THR A 24 -6.29 -11.99 -3.91
C THR A 24 -6.56 -11.46 -2.51
N LEU A 25 -5.76 -10.52 -2.01
CA LEU A 25 -5.97 -9.90 -0.70
C LEU A 25 -7.34 -9.20 -0.64
N ALA A 26 -7.67 -8.40 -1.64
CA ALA A 26 -8.95 -7.72 -1.74
C ALA A 26 -10.12 -8.71 -1.74
N SER A 27 -10.01 -9.81 -2.49
CA SER A 27 -11.03 -10.87 -2.52
C SER A 27 -11.17 -11.59 -1.17
N MET A 28 -10.07 -11.92 -0.49
CA MET A 28 -10.11 -12.62 0.80
C MET A 28 -10.83 -11.81 1.88
N PHE A 29 -10.78 -10.48 1.79
CA PHE A 29 -11.38 -9.57 2.77
C PHE A 29 -12.64 -8.86 2.26
N ASN A 30 -13.19 -9.28 1.11
CA ASN A 30 -14.36 -8.71 0.48
C ASN A 30 -14.27 -7.18 0.26
N ILE A 31 -13.15 -6.73 -0.29
CA ILE A 31 -12.87 -5.32 -0.56
C ILE A 31 -12.99 -5.08 -2.06
N ALA A 32 -13.99 -4.30 -2.48
CA ALA A 32 -13.97 -3.66 -3.79
C ALA A 32 -13.13 -2.37 -3.69
N TRP A 33 -12.32 -2.07 -4.71
CA TRP A 33 -11.52 -0.85 -4.71
C TRP A 33 -11.35 -0.26 -6.12
N ARG A 34 -11.12 1.05 -6.19
CA ARG A 34 -10.76 1.77 -7.42
C ARG A 34 -9.85 2.96 -7.12
N VAL A 35 -9.18 3.47 -8.14
CA VAL A 35 -8.41 4.71 -8.04
C VAL A 35 -9.35 5.90 -8.23
N ALA A 36 -9.22 6.92 -7.38
CA ALA A 36 -9.96 8.17 -7.54
C ALA A 36 -9.13 9.38 -7.09
N ASP A 37 -9.20 10.47 -7.86
CA ASP A 37 -8.45 11.70 -7.58
C ASP A 37 -9.08 12.58 -6.49
N ASN A 38 -10.35 12.34 -6.16
CA ASN A 38 -11.09 13.07 -5.13
C ASN A 38 -10.79 12.61 -3.69
N ALA A 39 -10.02 11.53 -3.50
CA ALA A 39 -9.56 11.06 -2.18
C ALA A 39 -8.22 11.69 -1.75
N ALA A 40 -7.81 12.79 -2.39
CA ALA A 40 -6.52 13.44 -2.15
C ALA A 40 -6.36 13.95 -0.70
N GLY A 41 -5.11 14.01 -0.24
CA GLY A 41 -4.76 14.58 1.09
C GLY A 41 -5.08 13.73 2.33
N GLN A 42 -5.65 12.53 2.19
CA GLN A 42 -5.89 11.67 3.35
C GLN A 42 -4.58 11.09 3.91
N SER A 43 -4.47 11.09 5.25
CA SER A 43 -3.41 10.36 5.94
C SER A 43 -3.64 8.84 5.83
N PRO A 44 -2.59 8.01 6.03
CA PRO A 44 -2.73 6.55 5.97
C PRO A 44 -3.71 6.01 7.01
N ALA A 45 -3.78 6.64 8.19
CA ALA A 45 -4.74 6.28 9.22
C ALA A 45 -6.19 6.58 8.77
N ALA A 46 -6.42 7.73 8.12
CA ALA A 46 -7.72 8.06 7.54
C ALA A 46 -8.10 7.06 6.44
N LEU A 47 -7.17 6.71 5.55
CA LEU A 47 -7.41 5.70 4.51
C LEU A 47 -7.68 4.31 5.10
N ALA A 48 -7.00 3.93 6.19
CA ALA A 48 -7.27 2.68 6.91
C ALA A 48 -8.67 2.69 7.55
N GLY A 49 -9.11 3.84 8.08
CA GLY A 49 -10.48 4.05 8.55
C GLY A 49 -11.50 3.89 7.42
N SER A 50 -11.33 4.61 6.32
CA SER A 50 -12.21 4.52 5.15
C SER A 50 -12.22 3.13 4.51
N LEU A 51 -11.10 2.40 4.55
CA LEU A 51 -11.05 1.00 4.13
C LEU A 51 -11.91 0.10 5.03
N SER A 52 -11.84 0.32 6.35
CA SER A 52 -12.60 -0.45 7.33
C SER A 52 -14.11 -0.16 7.20
N GLU A 53 -14.47 1.09 6.95
CA GLU A 53 -15.86 1.51 6.64
C GLU A 53 -16.34 0.88 5.33
N ALA A 54 -15.55 1.00 4.25
CA ALA A 54 -15.91 0.41 2.97
C ALA A 54 -16.16 -1.10 3.06
N ARG A 55 -15.33 -1.81 3.84
CA ARG A 55 -15.53 -3.23 4.11
C ARG A 55 -16.80 -3.52 4.90
N ARG A 56 -17.12 -2.71 5.91
CA ARG A 56 -18.33 -2.87 6.74
C ARG A 56 -19.60 -2.65 5.91
N ASP A 57 -19.57 -1.64 5.06
CA ASP A 57 -20.74 -1.18 4.31
C ASP A 57 -20.88 -1.86 2.94
N GLY A 58 -19.93 -2.75 2.58
CA GLY A 58 -19.88 -3.40 1.27
C GLY A 58 -19.65 -2.42 0.12
N SER A 59 -19.07 -1.26 0.39
CA SER A 59 -18.84 -0.20 -0.60
C SER A 59 -17.43 -0.26 -1.20
N THR A 60 -17.20 0.52 -2.25
CA THR A 60 -15.90 0.54 -2.94
C THR A 60 -14.92 1.47 -2.22
N PHE A 61 -13.80 0.92 -1.77
CA PHE A 61 -12.68 1.69 -1.24
C PHE A 61 -11.99 2.50 -2.34
N LEU A 62 -11.62 3.75 -2.02
CA LEU A 62 -10.97 4.66 -2.97
C LEU A 62 -9.49 4.78 -2.64
N VAL A 63 -8.64 4.25 -3.52
CA VAL A 63 -7.20 4.51 -3.49
C VAL A 63 -6.94 5.88 -4.10
N PRO A 64 -6.26 6.81 -3.41
CA PRO A 64 -6.07 8.15 -3.94
C PRO A 64 -5.10 8.14 -5.13
N GLY A 65 -5.39 8.94 -6.16
CA GLY A 65 -4.51 9.05 -7.35
C GLY A 65 -3.07 9.44 -7.03
N GLN A 66 -2.86 10.21 -5.96
CA GLN A 66 -1.54 10.59 -5.43
C GLN A 66 -0.68 9.40 -4.98
N ALA A 67 -1.28 8.24 -4.74
CA ALA A 67 -0.57 7.01 -4.39
C ALA A 67 0.44 6.57 -5.46
N ARG A 68 0.31 7.07 -6.69
CA ARG A 68 1.33 6.93 -7.75
C ARG A 68 2.72 7.43 -7.34
N GLY A 69 2.80 8.33 -6.37
CA GLY A 69 4.05 8.94 -5.90
C GLY A 69 4.56 8.41 -4.56
N TRP A 70 3.88 7.45 -3.93
CA TRP A 70 4.21 7.03 -2.56
C TRP A 70 5.49 6.22 -2.45
N PHE A 71 5.88 5.53 -3.52
CA PHE A 71 7.01 4.62 -3.51
C PHE A 71 8.07 5.07 -4.49
N ASP A 72 9.31 5.16 -4.02
CA ASP A 72 10.48 5.38 -4.88
C ASP A 72 10.89 4.08 -5.60
N LEU A 73 9.95 3.58 -6.41
CA LEU A 73 10.08 2.38 -7.25
C LEU A 73 9.63 2.71 -8.67
N SER A 74 10.29 2.09 -9.65
CA SER A 74 9.90 2.11 -11.07
C SER A 74 9.26 0.77 -11.43
N PHE A 75 8.35 0.76 -12.41
CA PHE A 75 7.52 -0.40 -12.74
C PHE A 75 7.30 -0.46 -14.25
N ASP A 76 7.38 -1.66 -14.84
CA ASP A 76 6.92 -1.91 -16.21
C ASP A 76 5.41 -1.67 -16.36
N ILE A 77 4.63 -1.96 -15.32
CA ILE A 77 3.17 -1.75 -15.28
C ILE A 77 2.88 -0.66 -14.24
N PRO A 78 2.53 0.58 -14.66
CA PRO A 78 2.36 1.71 -13.75
C PRO A 78 1.35 1.48 -12.61
N ASP A 79 0.27 0.73 -12.89
CA ASP A 79 -0.83 0.48 -11.95
C ASP A 79 -0.42 -0.36 -10.73
N THR A 80 0.72 -1.05 -10.81
CA THR A 80 1.32 -1.80 -9.69
C THR A 80 1.51 -0.92 -8.45
N ARG A 81 1.72 0.38 -8.63
CA ARG A 81 1.83 1.35 -7.54
C ARG A 81 0.57 1.43 -6.69
N TYR A 82 -0.60 1.39 -7.32
CA TYR A 82 -1.89 1.43 -6.62
C TYR A 82 -2.18 0.12 -5.89
N ALA A 83 -1.76 -1.01 -6.47
CA ALA A 83 -1.82 -2.32 -5.80
C ALA A 83 -0.95 -2.35 -4.53
N LEU A 84 0.28 -1.82 -4.60
CA LEU A 84 1.13 -1.67 -3.40
C LEU A 84 0.53 -0.71 -2.37
N ALA A 85 -0.08 0.39 -2.83
CA ALA A 85 -0.74 1.34 -1.94
C ALA A 85 -1.91 0.71 -1.19
N LEU A 86 -2.74 -0.09 -1.87
CA LEU A 86 -3.82 -0.84 -1.23
C LEU A 86 -3.27 -1.79 -0.16
N ILE A 87 -2.23 -2.59 -0.48
CA ILE A 87 -1.61 -3.53 0.46
C ILE A 87 -1.09 -2.78 1.69
N LEU A 88 -0.45 -1.63 1.49
CA LEU A 88 0.07 -0.81 2.58
C LEU A 88 -1.05 -0.28 3.48
N VAL A 89 -2.09 0.34 2.91
CA VAL A 89 -3.24 0.88 3.67
C VAL A 89 -3.96 -0.23 4.42
N TRP A 90 -4.18 -1.38 3.78
CA TRP A 90 -4.74 -2.56 4.43
C TRP A 90 -3.89 -3.00 5.62
N SER A 91 -2.57 -3.00 5.48
CA SER A 91 -1.66 -3.38 6.56
C SER A 91 -1.67 -2.38 7.71
N PHE A 92 -1.89 -1.09 7.44
CA PHE A 92 -2.17 -0.10 8.48
C PHE A 92 -3.47 -0.40 9.24
N ALA A 93 -4.55 -0.71 8.53
CA ALA A 93 -5.82 -1.06 9.14
C ALA A 93 -5.72 -2.32 10.00
N ALA A 94 -5.02 -3.35 9.51
CA ALA A 94 -4.79 -4.61 10.23
C ALA A 94 -3.88 -4.44 11.45
N ALA A 95 -2.94 -3.48 11.42
CA ALA A 95 -2.05 -3.19 12.54
C ALA A 95 -2.72 -2.38 13.68
N GLY A 96 -3.82 -1.67 13.40
CA GLY A 96 -4.46 -0.71 14.32
C GLY A 96 -5.71 -1.21 15.07
N THR A 97 -6.00 -2.52 15.05
CA THR A 97 -7.13 -3.11 15.81
C THR A 97 -6.87 -3.03 17.33
N PRO A 98 -7.91 -2.90 18.19
CA PRO A 98 -7.80 -2.55 19.62
C PRO A 98 -6.96 -3.46 20.54
N ASP A 99 -6.53 -4.64 20.09
CA ASP A 99 -5.48 -5.44 20.76
C ASP A 99 -4.04 -4.96 20.44
N GLY A 100 -3.90 -3.92 19.61
CA GLY A 100 -2.65 -3.53 18.98
C GLY A 100 -2.38 -2.04 19.11
N GLY A 101 -1.86 -1.64 20.28
CA GLY A 101 -0.94 -0.51 20.38
C GLY A 101 0.35 -0.88 19.64
N ALA A 102 0.29 -0.99 18.31
CA ALA A 102 1.37 -1.57 17.55
C ALA A 102 2.49 -0.55 17.35
N PRO A 103 3.75 -0.87 17.70
CA PRO A 103 4.89 0.01 17.49
C PRO A 103 5.07 0.33 16.00
N ALA A 104 5.74 1.45 15.71
CA ALA A 104 6.16 1.80 14.36
C ALA A 104 6.88 0.61 13.69
N GLY A 105 6.42 0.18 12.51
CA GLY A 105 6.94 -0.98 11.78
C GLY A 105 6.05 -2.23 11.77
N SER A 106 4.96 -2.25 12.54
CA SER A 106 3.97 -3.35 12.51
C SER A 106 3.33 -3.54 11.13
N HIS A 107 2.88 -2.46 10.49
CA HIS A 107 2.24 -2.50 9.18
C HIS A 107 3.18 -3.05 8.08
N VAL A 108 4.48 -2.73 8.13
CA VAL A 108 5.47 -3.29 7.17
C VAL A 108 5.57 -4.79 7.35
N SER A 109 5.70 -5.25 8.60
CA SER A 109 5.77 -6.69 8.91
C SER A 109 4.53 -7.44 8.42
N VAL A 110 3.34 -6.88 8.65
CA VAL A 110 2.05 -7.42 8.19
C VAL A 110 1.99 -7.48 6.66
N ALA A 111 2.40 -6.41 5.97
CA ALA A 111 2.43 -6.35 4.52
C ALA A 111 3.39 -7.40 3.93
N MET A 112 4.60 -7.49 4.50
CA MET A 112 5.63 -8.42 4.05
C MET A 112 5.24 -9.88 4.33
N TRP A 113 4.54 -10.15 5.43
CA TRP A 113 3.97 -11.49 5.68
C TRP A 113 3.00 -11.88 4.56
N HIS A 114 2.05 -11.01 4.18
CA HIS A 114 1.11 -11.30 3.09
C HIS A 114 1.83 -11.48 1.75
N LEU A 115 2.75 -10.57 1.41
CA LEU A 115 3.49 -10.65 0.15
C LEU A 115 4.32 -11.95 0.04
N ARG A 116 4.92 -12.43 1.13
CA ARG A 116 5.66 -13.71 1.13
C ARG A 116 4.76 -14.91 0.82
N HIS A 117 3.49 -14.88 1.26
CA HIS A 117 2.53 -15.95 1.04
C HIS A 117 1.82 -15.86 -0.30
N LEU A 118 1.55 -14.64 -0.78
CA LEU A 118 0.77 -14.41 -1.99
C LEU A 118 1.63 -14.33 -3.27
N LEU A 119 2.89 -13.89 -3.16
CA LEU A 119 3.77 -13.82 -4.32
C LEU A 119 4.36 -15.20 -4.66
N PRO A 120 4.46 -15.54 -5.95
CA PRO A 120 5.25 -16.69 -6.39
C PRO A 120 6.73 -16.48 -6.05
N ARG A 121 7.46 -17.57 -5.79
CA ARG A 121 8.90 -17.53 -5.42
C ARG A 121 9.76 -16.73 -6.42
N SER A 122 9.42 -16.75 -7.70
CA SER A 122 10.11 -15.98 -8.74
C SER A 122 10.05 -14.46 -8.53
N ALA A 123 9.03 -13.95 -7.84
CA ALA A 123 8.86 -12.54 -7.51
C ALA A 123 9.44 -12.17 -6.13
N HIS A 124 9.92 -13.14 -5.34
CA HIS A 124 10.42 -12.89 -3.98
C HIS A 124 11.67 -11.98 -3.96
N ARG A 125 12.43 -11.93 -5.06
CA ARG A 125 13.57 -10.99 -5.19
C ARG A 125 13.16 -9.51 -5.07
N ALA A 126 11.90 -9.17 -5.34
CA ALA A 126 11.39 -7.81 -5.19
C ALA A 126 11.01 -7.47 -3.74
N LEU A 127 10.91 -8.45 -2.83
CA LEU A 127 10.44 -8.25 -1.46
C LEU A 127 11.31 -7.27 -0.68
N ALA A 128 12.64 -7.36 -0.81
CA ALA A 128 13.55 -6.46 -0.09
C ALA A 128 13.40 -4.99 -0.54
N ASP A 129 13.13 -4.77 -1.83
CA ASP A 129 12.92 -3.43 -2.38
C ASP A 129 11.54 -2.89 -1.97
N ILE A 130 10.50 -3.74 -1.92
CA ILE A 130 9.16 -3.38 -1.45
C ILE A 130 9.18 -3.08 0.05
N GLU A 131 9.84 -3.90 0.86
CA GLU A 131 10.01 -3.69 2.30
C GLU A 131 10.68 -2.34 2.57
N TYR A 132 11.76 -2.05 1.83
CA TYR A 132 12.45 -0.77 1.91
C TYR A 132 11.56 0.41 1.49
N ALA A 133 10.72 0.25 0.47
CA ALA A 133 9.77 1.26 0.04
C ALA A 133 8.66 1.50 1.06
N PHE A 134 8.14 0.45 1.70
CA PHE A 134 7.16 0.56 2.78
C PHE A 134 7.76 1.18 4.04
N ALA A 135 8.99 0.82 4.42
CA ALA A 135 9.66 1.38 5.59
C ALA A 135 9.98 2.88 5.45
N GLN A 136 10.20 3.35 4.21
CA GLN A 136 10.43 4.76 3.91
C GLN A 136 9.17 5.54 3.54
N PHE A 137 8.02 4.88 3.52
CA PHE A 137 6.77 5.56 3.22
C PHE A 137 6.55 6.65 4.28
N ASN A 138 6.58 7.89 3.82
CA ASN A 138 6.28 9.05 4.64
C ASN A 138 4.90 9.57 4.21
N PRO A 139 3.88 9.56 5.09
CA PRO A 139 2.58 10.08 4.74
C PRO A 139 2.68 11.53 4.25
N PRO A 140 1.85 11.95 3.27
CA PRO A 140 1.77 13.37 2.94
C PRO A 140 1.43 14.15 4.21
N ALA A 141 2.23 15.18 4.52
CA ALA A 141 1.98 16.06 5.65
C ALA A 141 0.60 16.68 5.48
N HIS A 142 -0.25 16.58 6.50
CA HIS A 142 -1.52 17.31 6.56
C HIS A 142 -1.22 18.79 6.34
N THR A 143 -1.52 19.29 5.15
CA THR A 143 -1.75 20.73 5.03
C THR A 143 -3.18 20.91 5.51
N ASP A 144 -3.32 21.18 6.79
CA ASP A 144 -4.55 21.67 7.39
C ASP A 144 -4.80 23.04 6.76
N ALA A 145 -5.37 23.04 5.55
CA ALA A 145 -5.90 24.23 4.93
C ALA A 145 -7.15 24.59 5.72
N ARG A 146 -6.94 25.25 6.87
CA ARG A 146 -7.93 26.14 7.46
C ARG A 146 -8.28 27.15 6.39
N VAL A 147 -9.37 26.87 5.67
CA VAL A 147 -10.09 27.85 4.87
C VAL A 147 -10.64 28.86 5.88
N GLY A 148 -10.03 30.04 5.91
CA GLY A 148 -10.62 31.25 6.47
C GLY A 148 -11.58 31.89 5.47
#